data_AF-A0A419FDC5-F1
#
_entry.id   AF-A0A419FDC5-F1
#
_cell.length_a   1.000
_cell.length_b   1.000
_cell.length_c   1.000
_cell.angle_alpha   90.00
_cell.angle_beta   90.00
_cell.angle_gamma   90.00
#
_symmetry.space_group_name_H-M   'P 1'
#
loop_
_entity.id
_entity.type
_entity.pdbx_description
1 polymer ?
#
loop_
_entity_poly.entity_id
_entity_poly.type
_entity_poly.pdbx_seq_one_letter_code
_entity_poly.pdbx_strand_id
1 'polypeptide(L)'
;MKATLAYPVILAGWLILALALPAAGDNPTPPSAMEQALESGEFELLLAEAGQRGDGGPDLAAIYEQLRQMGKDYKNARSRDEKQGIANRAEELMGQLFDAKVQHEQRRLETMERRLRDEQDRLRQMQMHKRDLVHQGVQRALENGELPEWAAPQK
;
A
#
# COMPACT_ATOMS: atom_id res chain seq x y z
N MET A 1 -3.36 -28.54 17.86
CA MET A 1 -2.87 -28.25 16.48
C MET A 1 -3.92 -27.36 15.83
N LYS A 2 -3.69 -26.04 15.82
CA LYS A 2 -3.18 -25.23 14.70
C LYS A 2 -4.22 -24.99 13.58
N ALA A 3 -4.79 -23.79 13.64
CA ALA A 3 -5.16 -22.86 12.56
C ALA A 3 -5.95 -23.38 11.36
N THR A 4 -7.26 -23.18 11.39
CA THR A 4 -8.06 -22.95 10.18
C THR A 4 -7.91 -21.50 9.76
N LEU A 5 -7.24 -21.31 8.62
CA LEU A 5 -7.17 -20.07 7.85
C LEU A 5 -8.59 -19.62 7.47
N ALA A 6 -9.09 -18.60 8.15
CA ALA A 6 -10.15 -17.76 7.62
C ALA A 6 -9.50 -16.45 7.17
N TYR A 7 -9.26 -16.33 5.87
CA TYR A 7 -9.00 -15.05 5.23
C TYR A 7 -10.29 -14.23 5.30
N PRO A 8 -10.38 -13.10 6.03
CA PRO A 8 -11.39 -12.12 5.71
C PRO A 8 -10.96 -11.48 4.39
N VAL A 9 -11.67 -11.84 3.32
CA VAL A 9 -11.77 -11.03 2.11
C VAL A 9 -12.39 -9.72 2.55
N ILE A 10 -11.55 -8.73 2.86
CA ILE A 10 -11.99 -7.35 3.06
C ILE A 10 -12.37 -6.85 1.68
N LEU A 11 -13.66 -7.03 1.34
CA LEU A 11 -14.36 -6.26 0.33
C LEU A 11 -14.35 -4.79 0.80
N ALA A 12 -13.25 -4.10 0.52
CA ALA A 12 -13.24 -2.65 0.44
C ALA A 12 -14.08 -2.27 -0.78
N GLY A 13 -15.39 -2.16 -0.57
CA GLY A 13 -16.34 -1.65 -1.57
C GLY A 13 -16.05 -0.18 -1.80
N TRP A 14 -15.25 0.10 -2.83
CA TRP A 14 -15.01 1.44 -3.35
C TRP A 14 -16.19 1.92 -4.20
N LEU A 15 -16.45 3.23 -4.10
CA LEU A 15 -17.18 4.09 -5.03
C LEU A 15 -18.69 3.85 -5.20
N ILE A 16 -19.49 4.68 -4.53
CA ILE A 16 -20.70 5.19 -5.17
C ILE A 16 -20.29 6.42 -5.96
N LEU A 17 -20.13 6.22 -7.27
CA LEU A 17 -20.03 7.27 -8.28
C LEU A 17 -21.42 7.92 -8.41
N ALA A 18 -21.66 9.03 -7.71
CA ALA A 18 -22.85 9.83 -7.93
C ALA A 18 -22.68 10.63 -9.23
N LEU A 19 -23.25 10.08 -10.32
CA LEU A 19 -23.46 10.79 -11.57
C LEU A 19 -24.24 12.08 -11.30
N ALA A 20 -23.60 13.20 -11.63
CA ALA A 20 -24.21 14.52 -11.64
C ALA A 20 -25.43 14.54 -12.58
N LEU A 21 -26.60 14.86 -12.04
CA LEU A 21 -27.66 15.54 -12.78
C LEU A 21 -27.89 16.92 -12.14
N PRO A 22 -27.86 18.02 -12.91
CA PRO A 22 -28.17 19.33 -12.39
C PRO A 22 -29.69 19.49 -12.37
N ALA A 23 -30.29 19.37 -11.19
CA ALA A 23 -31.66 19.81 -10.95
C ALA A 23 -31.62 20.86 -9.84
N ALA A 24 -31.81 22.11 -10.25
CA ALA A 24 -32.00 23.25 -9.37
C ALA A 24 -33.23 23.03 -8.48
N GLY A 25 -33.09 23.37 -7.20
CA GLY A 25 -34.17 23.40 -6.23
C GLY A 25 -33.63 23.11 -4.83
N ASP A 26 -33.33 24.17 -4.08
CA ASP A 26 -33.13 24.25 -2.61
C ASP A 26 -33.05 22.91 -1.86
N ASN A 27 -32.05 22.10 -2.19
CA ASN A 27 -31.71 20.91 -1.42
C ASN A 27 -30.51 21.27 -0.57
N PRO A 28 -30.54 21.02 0.75
CA PRO A 28 -29.34 21.14 1.56
C PRO A 28 -28.27 20.28 0.90
N THR A 29 -27.16 20.91 0.52
CA THR A 29 -26.00 20.22 -0.03
C THR A 29 -25.71 19.04 0.89
N PRO A 30 -25.72 17.79 0.38
CA PRO A 30 -25.47 16.64 1.23
C PRO A 30 -24.10 16.83 1.89
N PRO A 31 -23.98 16.52 3.20
CA PRO A 31 -22.71 16.67 3.90
C PRO A 31 -21.64 15.86 3.17
N SER A 32 -20.47 16.46 2.99
CA SER A 32 -19.30 15.82 2.41
C SER A 32 -18.97 14.53 3.17
N ALA A 33 -18.28 13.59 2.51
CA ALA A 33 -17.87 12.34 3.16
C ALA A 33 -17.02 12.61 4.42
N MET A 34 -16.26 13.72 4.41
CA MET A 34 -15.51 14.18 5.57
C MET A 34 -16.41 14.71 6.69
N GLU A 35 -17.41 15.55 6.39
CA GLU A 35 -18.38 16.00 7.40
C GLU A 35 -19.12 14.83 8.04
N GLN A 36 -19.51 13.82 7.25
CA GLN A 36 -20.15 12.61 7.76
C GLN A 36 -19.21 11.81 8.69
N ALA A 37 -17.93 11.66 8.31
CA ALA A 37 -16.94 10.94 9.12
C ALA A 37 -16.59 11.68 10.43
N LEU A 38 -16.58 13.02 10.39
CA LEU A 38 -16.37 13.88 11.56
C LEU A 38 -17.57 13.83 12.52
N GLU A 39 -18.79 13.77 11.99
CA GLU A 39 -20.02 13.64 12.78
C GLU A 39 -20.23 12.24 13.37
N SER A 40 -19.90 11.18 12.62
CA SER A 40 -20.02 9.80 13.10
C SER A 40 -18.96 9.42 14.13
N GLY A 41 -17.88 10.21 14.25
CA GLY A 41 -16.74 9.90 15.10
C GLY A 41 -15.84 8.79 14.53
N GLU A 42 -16.18 8.22 13.37
CA GLU A 42 -15.35 7.23 12.66
C GLU A 42 -13.99 7.82 12.24
N PHE A 43 -13.94 9.13 12.05
CA PHE A 43 -12.70 9.85 11.76
C PHE A 43 -11.62 9.66 12.84
N GLU A 44 -11.98 9.65 14.13
CA GLU A 44 -11.01 9.42 15.21
C GLU A 44 -10.46 7.98 15.21
N LEU A 45 -11.28 7.00 14.81
CA LEU A 45 -10.87 5.61 14.65
C LEU A 45 -9.90 5.44 13.46
N LEU A 46 -10.21 6.06 12.32
CA LEU A 46 -9.37 6.05 11.12
C LEU A 46 -7.99 6.68 11.38
N LEU A 47 -7.96 7.78 12.14
CA LEU A 47 -6.73 8.45 12.58
C LEU A 47 -5.89 7.60 13.54
N ALA A 48 -6.55 6.92 14.49
CA ALA A 48 -5.85 6.07 15.45
C ALA A 48 -5.18 4.87 14.77
N GLU A 49 -5.85 4.26 13.79
CA GLU A 49 -5.29 3.16 13.01
C GLU A 49 -4.12 3.64 12.12
N ALA A 50 -4.26 4.81 11.51
CA ALA A 50 -3.24 5.41 10.66
C ALA A 50 -1.97 5.83 11.45
N GLY A 51 -2.15 6.37 12.67
CA GLY A 51 -1.04 6.73 13.56
C GLY A 51 -0.32 5.54 14.20
N GLN A 52 -1.01 4.43 14.46
CA GLN A 52 -0.40 3.23 15.05
C GLN A 52 0.50 2.46 14.09
N ARG A 53 0.28 2.57 12.77
CA ARG A 53 1.09 1.84 11.78
C ARG A 53 2.51 2.38 11.62
N GLY A 54 2.83 3.54 12.19
CA GLY A 54 4.21 4.06 12.32
C GLY A 54 4.98 4.26 11.00
N ASP A 55 4.31 4.11 9.85
CA ASP A 55 4.93 4.05 8.52
C ASP A 55 5.17 5.46 7.93
N GLY A 56 5.25 6.47 8.79
CA GLY A 56 5.33 7.86 8.41
C GLY A 56 6.34 8.62 9.25
N GLY A 57 7.24 9.35 8.57
CA GLY A 57 8.20 10.23 9.21
C GLY A 57 7.55 11.32 10.08
N PRO A 58 8.37 12.17 10.74
CA PRO A 58 7.89 13.18 11.69
C PRO A 58 6.83 14.14 11.12
N ASP A 59 6.83 14.38 9.80
CA ASP A 59 5.81 15.19 9.13
C ASP A 59 4.42 14.54 9.10
N LEU A 60 4.34 13.21 8.95
CA LEU A 60 3.06 12.49 8.90
C LEU A 60 2.38 12.48 10.26
N ALA A 61 3.16 12.33 11.34
CA ALA A 61 2.66 12.44 12.71
C ALA A 61 2.08 13.83 13.01
N ALA A 62 2.73 14.89 12.51
CA ALA A 62 2.23 16.26 12.67
C ALA A 62 0.89 16.48 11.94
N ILE A 63 0.74 15.94 10.73
CA ILE A 63 -0.51 16.02 9.97
C ILE A 63 -1.64 15.25 10.68
N TYR A 64 -1.36 14.06 11.23
CA TYR A 64 -2.36 13.30 12.00
C TYR A 64 -2.80 14.04 13.28
N GLU A 65 -1.87 14.66 14.00
CA GLU A 65 -2.23 15.46 15.18
C GLU A 65 -3.07 16.69 14.79
N GLN A 66 -2.74 17.33 13.67
CA GLN A 66 -3.51 18.47 13.16
C GLN A 66 -4.93 18.06 12.74
N LEU A 67 -5.08 16.92 12.07
CA LEU A 67 -6.39 16.34 11.75
C LEU A 67 -7.19 16.00 13.01
N ARG A 68 -6.55 15.40 14.02
CA ARG A 68 -7.19 15.12 15.32
C ARG A 68 -7.69 16.39 15.99
N GLN A 69 -6.90 17.46 15.94
CA GLN A 69 -7.30 18.76 16.48
C GLN A 69 -8.48 19.35 15.71
N MET A 70 -8.48 19.28 14.39
CA MET A 70 -9.61 19.71 13.55
C MET A 70 -10.89 18.94 13.86
N GLY A 71 -10.80 17.64 14.19
CA GLY A 71 -11.95 16.86 14.65
C GLY A 71 -12.59 17.41 15.93
N LYS A 72 -11.77 17.88 16.87
CA LYS A 72 -12.26 18.54 18.10
C LYS A 72 -12.85 19.90 17.78
N ASP A 73 -12.19 20.68 16.94
CA ASP A 73 -12.62 22.02 16.55
C ASP A 73 -13.98 21.94 15.83
N TYR A 74 -14.19 20.94 14.97
CA TYR A 74 -15.45 20.69 14.27
C TYR A 74 -16.61 20.39 15.24
N LYS A 75 -16.34 19.59 16.29
CA LYS A 75 -17.34 19.28 17.34
C LYS A 75 -17.72 20.51 18.17
N ASN A 76 -16.78 21.44 18.35
CA ASN A 76 -16.97 22.65 19.13
C ASN A 76 -17.51 23.84 18.31
N ALA A 77 -17.43 23.77 16.98
CA ALA A 77 -17.91 24.81 16.07
C ALA A 77 -19.43 24.97 16.16
N ARG A 78 -19.88 26.23 16.29
CA ARG A 78 -21.30 26.56 16.49
C ARG A 78 -22.00 26.99 15.20
N SER A 79 -21.23 27.54 14.25
CA SER A 79 -21.77 27.94 12.95
C SER A 79 -21.53 26.89 11.88
N ARG A 80 -22.45 26.84 10.90
CA ARG A 80 -22.30 25.97 9.73
C ARG A 80 -21.06 26.34 8.91
N ASP A 81 -20.79 27.64 8.77
CA ASP A 81 -19.66 28.14 8.00
C ASP A 81 -18.32 27.76 8.62
N GLU A 82 -18.19 27.78 9.96
CA GLU A 82 -17.00 27.29 10.66
C GLU A 82 -16.80 25.78 10.45
N LYS A 83 -17.88 24.98 10.59
CA LYS A 83 -17.82 23.54 10.36
C LYS A 83 -17.36 23.22 8.94
N GLN A 84 -17.92 23.91 7.96
CA GLN A 84 -17.58 23.71 6.55
C GLN A 84 -16.14 24.15 6.25
N GLY A 85 -15.68 25.25 6.86
CA GLY A 85 -14.27 25.66 6.77
C GLY A 85 -13.30 24.63 7.37
N ILE A 86 -13.66 24.02 8.50
CA ILE A 86 -12.86 22.97 9.14
C ILE A 86 -12.86 21.69 8.29
N ALA A 87 -14.02 21.30 7.74
CA ALA A 87 -14.15 20.13 6.89
C ALA A 87 -13.30 20.26 5.61
N ASN A 88 -13.40 21.40 4.91
CA ASN A 88 -12.60 21.66 3.70
C ASN A 88 -11.10 21.55 3.98
N ARG A 89 -10.65 22.09 5.13
CA ARG A 89 -9.24 22.05 5.50
C ARG A 89 -8.78 20.64 5.92
N ALA A 90 -9.66 19.88 6.56
CA ALA A 90 -9.38 18.48 6.87
C ALA A 90 -9.30 17.64 5.58
N GLU A 91 -10.15 17.90 4.59
CA GLU A 91 -10.09 17.23 3.28
C GLU A 91 -8.76 17.50 2.57
N GLU A 92 -8.28 18.75 2.59
CA GLU A 92 -7.01 19.12 1.98
C GLU A 92 -5.82 18.39 2.63
N LEU A 93 -5.80 18.30 3.97
CA LEU A 93 -4.78 17.54 4.71
C LEU A 93 -4.86 16.04 4.44
N MET A 94 -6.07 15.47 4.33
CA MET A 94 -6.25 14.07 3.96
C MET A 94 -5.78 13.79 2.52
N GLY A 95 -5.98 14.72 1.60
CA GLY A 95 -5.43 14.65 0.25
C GLY A 95 -3.90 14.57 0.26
N GLN A 96 -3.25 15.45 1.02
CA GLN A 96 -1.79 15.44 1.19
C GLN A 96 -1.28 14.12 1.78
N LEU A 97 -1.97 13.56 2.79
CA LEU A 97 -1.65 12.24 3.35
C LEU A 97 -1.74 11.13 2.31
N PHE A 98 -2.81 11.15 1.50
CA PHE A 98 -3.02 10.14 0.48
C PHE A 98 -1.92 10.19 -0.58
N ASP A 99 -1.58 11.39 -1.08
CA ASP A 99 -0.51 11.58 -2.06
C ASP A 99 0.85 11.11 -1.52
N ALA A 100 1.18 11.47 -0.27
CA ALA A 100 2.40 11.01 0.38
C ALA A 100 2.47 9.47 0.48
N LYS A 101 1.35 8.83 0.82
CA LYS A 101 1.25 7.36 0.89
C LYS A 101 1.38 6.71 -0.49
N VAL A 102 0.75 7.27 -1.51
CA VAL A 102 0.86 6.78 -2.89
C VAL A 102 2.32 6.85 -3.36
N GLN A 103 3.01 7.96 -3.11
CA GLN A 103 4.43 8.09 -3.46
C GLN A 103 5.33 7.12 -2.70
N HIS A 104 5.03 6.83 -1.43
CA HIS A 104 5.78 5.84 -0.65
C HIS A 104 5.61 4.44 -1.22
N GLU A 105 4.37 4.02 -1.50
CA GLU A 105 4.08 2.71 -2.09
C GLU A 105 4.65 2.57 -3.51
N GLN A 106 4.62 3.63 -4.33
CA GLN A 106 5.28 3.63 -5.64
C GLN A 106 6.79 3.37 -5.53
N ARG A 107 7.49 4.08 -4.64
CA ARG A 107 8.94 3.85 -4.41
C ARG A 107 9.24 2.45 -3.90
N ARG A 108 8.36 1.91 -3.05
CA ARG A 108 8.47 0.54 -2.54
C ARG A 108 8.30 -0.48 -3.65
N LEU A 109 7.31 -0.30 -4.53
CA LEU A 109 7.08 -1.14 -5.70
C LEU A 109 8.29 -1.13 -6.65
N GLU A 110 8.81 0.06 -6.98
CA GLU A 110 10.02 0.18 -7.82
C GLU A 110 11.21 -0.59 -7.21
N THR A 111 11.38 -0.51 -5.90
CA THR A 111 12.44 -1.24 -5.19
C THR A 111 12.25 -2.75 -5.29
N MET A 112 11.02 -3.24 -5.13
CA MET A 112 10.72 -4.67 -5.28
C MET A 112 10.91 -5.14 -6.72
N GLU A 113 10.50 -4.34 -7.71
CA GLU A 113 10.71 -4.67 -9.12
C GLU A 113 12.19 -4.80 -9.47
N ARG A 114 13.05 -3.92 -8.94
CA ARG A 114 14.50 -4.04 -9.13
C ARG A 114 15.03 -5.35 -8.56
N ARG A 115 14.67 -5.68 -7.32
CA ARG A 115 15.06 -6.96 -6.69
C ARG A 115 14.59 -8.17 -7.50
N LEU A 116 13.37 -8.11 -8.04
CA LEU A 116 12.82 -9.18 -8.85
C LEU A 116 13.60 -9.35 -10.17
N ARG A 117 14.04 -8.26 -10.80
CA ARG A 117 14.92 -8.32 -11.97
C ARG A 117 16.29 -8.91 -11.62
N ASP A 118 16.90 -8.46 -10.52
CA ASP A 118 18.21 -8.97 -10.07
C ASP A 118 18.19 -10.49 -9.83
N GLU A 119 17.13 -10.99 -9.18
CA GLU A 119 16.95 -12.44 -8.96
C GLU A 119 16.69 -13.20 -10.27
N GLN A 120 15.92 -12.63 -11.20
CA GLN A 120 15.72 -13.22 -12.53
C GLN A 120 17.05 -13.32 -13.31
N ASP A 121 17.88 -12.28 -13.25
CA ASP A 121 19.19 -12.27 -13.91
C ASP A 121 20.15 -13.26 -13.25
N ARG A 122 20.14 -13.38 -11.91
CA ARG A 122 20.91 -14.38 -11.19
C ARG A 122 20.50 -15.81 -11.57
N LEU A 123 19.20 -16.08 -11.71
CA LEU A 123 18.71 -17.37 -12.20
C LEU A 123 19.18 -17.67 -13.62
N ARG A 124 19.14 -16.68 -14.53
CA ARG A 124 19.69 -16.83 -15.88
C ARG A 124 21.17 -17.14 -15.87
N GLN A 125 21.96 -16.44 -15.05
CA GLN A 125 23.39 -16.70 -14.91
C GLN A 125 23.66 -18.12 -14.39
N MET A 126 22.91 -18.57 -13.37
CA MET A 126 23.02 -19.94 -12.87
C MET A 126 22.67 -20.99 -13.94
N GLN A 127 21.65 -20.74 -14.76
CA GLN A 127 21.28 -21.65 -15.86
C GLN A 127 22.38 -21.73 -16.93
N MET A 128 22.98 -20.59 -17.30
CA MET A 128 24.13 -20.57 -18.21
C MET A 128 25.32 -21.31 -17.62
N HIS A 129 25.68 -21.03 -16.36
CA HIS A 129 26.78 -21.69 -15.68
C HIS A 129 26.56 -23.22 -15.57
N LYS A 130 25.33 -23.65 -15.26
CA LYS A 130 24.97 -25.07 -15.28
C LYS A 130 25.20 -25.67 -16.66
N ARG A 131 24.77 -24.99 -17.74
CA ARG A 131 24.97 -25.48 -19.11
C ARG A 131 26.46 -25.69 -19.42
N ASP A 132 27.30 -24.75 -19.01
CA ASP A 132 28.74 -24.82 -19.24
C ASP A 132 29.38 -25.94 -18.43
N LEU A 133 29.01 -26.10 -17.15
CA LEU A 133 29.46 -27.21 -16.31
C LEU A 133 29.03 -28.57 -16.86
N VAL A 134 27.81 -28.68 -17.39
CA VAL A 134 27.32 -29.90 -18.03
C VAL A 134 28.13 -30.19 -19.30
N HIS A 135 28.36 -29.17 -20.14
CA HIS A 135 29.14 -29.32 -21.36
C HIS A 135 30.58 -29.79 -21.07
N GLN A 136 31.25 -29.14 -20.12
CA GLN A 136 32.60 -29.53 -19.68
C GLN A 136 32.62 -30.93 -19.06
N GLY A 137 31.62 -31.27 -18.24
CA GLY A 137 31.51 -32.60 -17.64
C GLY A 137 31.30 -33.71 -18.68
N VAL A 138 30.48 -33.46 -19.71
CA VAL A 138 30.29 -34.38 -20.84
C VAL A 138 31.59 -34.53 -21.65
N GLN A 139 32.28 -33.43 -21.94
CA GLN A 139 33.57 -33.49 -22.64
C GLN A 139 34.60 -34.32 -21.86
N ARG A 140 34.77 -34.07 -20.56
CA ARG A 140 35.68 -34.87 -19.73
C ARG A 140 35.30 -36.34 -19.67
N ALA A 141 34.00 -36.65 -19.60
CA ALA A 141 33.54 -38.04 -19.61
C ALA A 141 33.83 -38.74 -20.93
N LEU A 142 33.75 -38.02 -22.06
CA LEU A 142 34.09 -38.54 -23.38
C LEU A 142 35.62 -38.69 -23.57
N GLU A 143 36.41 -37.76 -23.05
CA GLU A 143 37.87 -37.75 -23.21
C GLU A 143 38.59 -38.73 -22.26
N ASN A 144 38.16 -38.79 -21.00
CA ASN A 144 38.86 -39.51 -19.94
C ASN A 144 38.08 -40.71 -19.38
N GLY A 145 36.83 -40.92 -19.82
CA GLY A 145 35.96 -41.98 -19.29
C GLY A 145 35.47 -41.74 -17.86
N GLU A 146 35.79 -40.60 -17.25
CA GLU A 146 35.43 -40.24 -15.88
C GLU A 146 34.19 -39.36 -15.85
N LEU A 147 33.20 -39.76 -15.06
CA LEU A 147 32.01 -38.94 -14.83
C LEU A 147 32.37 -37.70 -14.01
N PRO A 148 31.73 -36.54 -14.29
CA PRO A 148 31.99 -35.32 -13.53
C PRO A 148 31.56 -35.44 -12.06
N GLU A 149 32.24 -34.74 -11.14
CA GLU A 149 32.06 -34.85 -9.67
C GLU A 149 30.63 -34.59 -9.17
N TRP A 150 29.82 -33.86 -9.94
CA TRP A 150 28.41 -33.59 -9.62
C TRP A 150 27.45 -34.67 -10.14
N ALA A 151 27.93 -35.64 -10.93
CA ALA A 151 27.15 -36.81 -11.31
C ALA A 151 27.06 -37.76 -10.11
N ALA A 152 25.89 -38.38 -9.91
CA ALA A 152 25.69 -39.31 -8.81
C ALA A 152 26.71 -40.45 -8.87
N PRO A 153 27.30 -40.86 -7.73
CA PRO A 153 28.24 -41.97 -7.71
C PRO A 153 27.54 -43.23 -8.20
N GLN A 154 28.12 -43.91 -9.20
CA GLN A 154 27.60 -45.20 -9.64
C GLN A 154 27.93 -46.24 -8.56
N LYS A 155 26.90 -46.91 -8.05
CA LYS A 155 27.02 -48.09 -7.19
C LYS A 155 27.27 -49.33 -8.03
#